data_AF-A0A918LA08-F1
#
_entry.id   AF-A0A918LA08-F1
#
_cell.length_a   1.000
_cell.length_b   1.000
_cell.length_c   1.000
_cell.angle_alpha   90.00
_cell.angle_beta   90.00
_cell.angle_gamma   90.00
#
_symmetry.space_group_name_H-M   'P 1'
#
loop_
_entity.id
_entity.type
_entity.pdbx_description
1 polymer ?
#
loop_
_entity_poly.entity_id
_entity_poly.type
_entity_poly.pdbx_seq_one_letter_code
_entity_poly.pdbx_strand_id
1 'polypeptide(L)'
;MGQFKVEPDELRGYSELMTRNAQHFLTIKQHAVAKGGDTAGFTGLLTLLHPVVTGIANLYGETLDFANRVMTKDADSLVQAAEAYRRTDTSSGERLNLIEQGLNTLPGVTVAGGGR
;
A
#
# COMPACT_ATOMS: atom_id res chain seq x y z
N MET A 1 4.06 20.45 -19.07
CA MET A 1 4.40 19.29 -18.22
C MET A 1 3.46 19.32 -17.04
N GLY A 2 2.58 18.32 -16.89
CA GLY A 2 1.57 18.31 -15.84
C GLY A 2 2.22 18.14 -14.46
N GLN A 3 1.97 19.07 -13.56
CA GLN A 3 2.40 18.98 -12.17
C GLN A 3 1.55 17.89 -11.51
N PHE A 4 2.16 16.74 -11.24
CA PHE A 4 1.50 15.63 -10.56
C PHE A 4 1.25 16.06 -9.11
N LYS A 5 0.03 16.52 -8.81
CA LYS A 5 -0.39 16.85 -7.45
C LYS A 5 -0.66 15.53 -6.74
N VAL A 6 0.24 15.13 -5.84
CA VAL A 6 0.07 13.94 -5.01
C VAL A 6 -0.55 14.38 -3.68
N GLU A 7 -1.68 13.79 -3.32
CA GLU A 7 -2.34 14.02 -2.03
C GLU A 7 -1.97 12.87 -1.08
N PRO A 8 -1.19 13.12 0.00
CA PRO A 8 -0.74 12.08 0.91
C PRO A 8 -1.89 11.29 1.56
N ASP A 9 -3.03 11.94 1.79
CA ASP A 9 -4.21 11.31 2.39
C ASP A 9 -4.86 10.30 1.43
N GLU A 10 -4.85 10.57 0.12
CA GLU A 10 -5.33 9.60 -0.89
C GLU A 10 -4.42 8.36 -0.93
N LEU A 11 -3.10 8.54 -0.89
CA LEU A 11 -2.14 7.43 -0.86
C LEU A 11 -2.36 6.53 0.37
N ARG A 12 -2.65 7.13 1.53
CA ARG A 12 -3.04 6.39 2.73
C ARG A 12 -4.35 5.64 2.52
N GLY A 13 -5.38 6.27 1.96
CA GLY A 13 -6.64 5.61 1.65
C GLY A 13 -6.46 4.39 0.74
N TYR A 14 -5.64 4.51 -0.31
CA TYR A 14 -5.31 3.37 -1.18
C TYR A 14 -4.55 2.27 -0.45
N SER A 15 -3.62 2.61 0.44
CA SER A 15 -2.92 1.62 1.26
C SER A 15 -3.89 0.80 2.13
N GLU A 16 -4.86 1.46 2.76
CA GLU A 16 -5.86 0.81 3.62
C GLU A 16 -6.77 -0.13 2.81
N LEU A 17 -7.17 0.30 1.60
CA LEU A 17 -7.90 -0.55 0.65
C LEU A 17 -7.07 -1.77 0.23
N MET A 18 -5.77 -1.58 -0.04
CA MET A 18 -4.89 -2.68 -0.42
C MET A 18 -4.71 -3.68 0.71
N THR A 19 -4.47 -3.23 1.94
CA THR A 19 -4.38 -4.10 3.12
C THR A 19 -5.67 -4.89 3.34
N ARG A 20 -6.83 -4.23 3.23
CA ARG A 20 -8.13 -4.92 3.37
C ARG A 20 -8.32 -5.99 2.29
N ASN A 21 -7.99 -5.66 1.04
CA ASN A 21 -8.12 -6.60 -0.07
C ASN A 21 -7.12 -7.77 0.05
N ALA A 22 -5.91 -7.52 0.55
CA ALA A 22 -4.93 -8.57 0.81
C ALA A 22 -5.48 -9.62 1.80
N GLN A 23 -6.25 -9.20 2.80
CA GLN A 23 -6.87 -10.10 3.77
C GLN A 23 -7.87 -11.08 3.14
N HIS A 24 -8.48 -10.73 2.00
CA HIS A 24 -9.38 -11.63 1.28
C HIS A 24 -8.63 -12.85 0.72
N PHE A 25 -7.35 -12.73 0.33
CA PHE A 25 -6.55 -13.88 -0.10
C PHE A 25 -6.42 -14.93 1.01
N LEU A 26 -6.25 -14.51 2.26
CA LEU A 26 -6.16 -15.43 3.40
C LEU A 26 -7.49 -16.13 3.67
N THR A 27 -8.60 -15.43 3.49
CA THR A 27 -9.94 -16.00 3.63
C THR A 27 -10.22 -17.03 2.53
N ILE A 28 -9.87 -16.72 1.28
CA ILE A 28 -9.98 -17.64 0.14
C ILE A 28 -9.09 -18.86 0.36
N LYS A 29 -7.86 -18.66 0.86
CA LYS A 29 -6.93 -19.74 1.19
C LYS A 29 -7.55 -20.69 2.22
N GLN A 30 -8.05 -20.17 3.33
CA GLN A 30 -8.69 -21.01 4.35
C GLN A 30 -9.83 -21.83 3.77
N HIS A 31 -10.68 -21.23 2.95
CA HIS A 31 -11.77 -21.95 2.31
C HIS A 31 -11.28 -23.03 1.33
N ALA A 32 -10.31 -22.70 0.47
CA ALA A 32 -9.79 -23.61 -0.54
C ALA A 32 -9.01 -24.78 0.06
N VAL A 33 -8.22 -24.56 1.11
CA VAL A 33 -7.52 -25.64 1.82
C VAL A 33 -8.52 -26.53 2.55
N ALA A 34 -9.50 -25.94 3.25
CA ALA A 34 -10.49 -26.69 4.02
C ALA A 34 -11.48 -27.49 3.15
N LYS A 35 -11.80 -27.01 1.94
CA LYS A 35 -12.76 -27.67 1.04
C LYS A 35 -12.11 -28.43 -0.12
N GLY A 36 -11.05 -27.90 -0.70
CA GLY A 36 -10.34 -28.50 -1.83
C GLY A 36 -9.26 -29.49 -1.42
N GLY A 37 -8.72 -29.37 -0.20
CA GLY A 37 -7.76 -30.32 0.38
C GLY A 37 -8.41 -31.46 1.18
N ASP A 38 -9.74 -31.43 1.36
CA ASP A 38 -10.44 -32.47 2.11
C ASP A 38 -10.54 -33.76 1.28
N THR A 39 -9.70 -34.72 1.64
CA THR A 39 -9.62 -36.03 1.00
C THR A 39 -10.17 -37.15 1.87
N ALA A 40 -10.92 -36.81 2.93
CA ALA A 40 -11.49 -37.79 3.87
C ALA A 40 -12.43 -38.81 3.20
N GLY A 41 -13.03 -38.44 2.06
CA GLY A 41 -13.89 -39.33 1.25
C GLY A 41 -13.14 -40.23 0.25
N PHE A 42 -11.81 -40.12 0.14
CA PHE A 42 -11.06 -40.91 -0.84
C PHE A 42 -10.78 -42.29 -0.25
N THR A 43 -11.41 -43.32 -0.83
CA THR A 43 -11.25 -44.73 -0.42
C THR A 43 -10.80 -45.59 -1.59
N GLY A 44 -10.11 -46.71 -1.31
CA GLY A 44 -9.72 -47.69 -2.34
C GLY A 44 -8.65 -47.14 -3.29
N LEU A 45 -8.90 -47.17 -4.60
CA LEU A 45 -7.95 -46.64 -5.59
C LEU A 45 -7.80 -45.12 -5.50
N LEU A 46 -8.81 -44.39 -5.01
CA LEU A 46 -8.77 -42.93 -4.91
C LEU A 46 -7.79 -42.43 -3.84
N THR A 47 -7.47 -43.25 -2.83
CA THR A 47 -6.47 -42.92 -1.80
C THR A 47 -5.08 -42.64 -2.40
N LEU A 48 -4.78 -43.21 -3.58
CA LEU A 48 -3.53 -42.94 -4.31
C LEU A 48 -3.40 -41.49 -4.78
N LEU A 49 -4.51 -40.74 -4.87
CA LEU A 49 -4.54 -39.33 -5.26
C LEU A 49 -4.31 -38.37 -4.09
N HIS A 50 -4.33 -38.84 -2.83
CA HIS A 50 -4.07 -38.02 -1.64
C HIS A 50 -2.86 -37.09 -1.77
N PRO A 51 -1.65 -37.57 -2.13
CA PRO A 51 -0.48 -36.70 -2.21
C PRO A 51 -0.60 -35.64 -3.32
N VAL A 52 -1.29 -35.94 -4.43
CA VAL A 52 -1.48 -35.00 -5.53
C VAL A 52 -2.44 -33.88 -5.12
N VAL A 53 -3.58 -34.22 -4.52
CA VAL A 53 -4.55 -33.22 -4.04
C VAL A 53 -3.95 -32.35 -2.94
N THR A 54 -3.21 -32.97 -2.02
CA THR A 54 -2.50 -32.24 -0.96
C THR A 54 -1.47 -31.28 -1.56
N GLY A 55 -0.72 -31.72 -2.57
CA GLY A 55 0.26 -30.89 -3.26
C GLY A 55 -0.38 -29.67 -3.94
N ILE A 56 -1.50 -29.87 -4.64
CA ILE A 56 -2.24 -28.77 -5.31
C ILE A 56 -2.80 -27.79 -4.28
N ALA A 57 -3.39 -28.30 -3.20
CA ALA A 57 -3.94 -27.46 -2.12
C ALA A 57 -2.85 -26.61 -1.46
N ASN A 58 -1.67 -27.18 -1.23
CA ASN A 58 -0.51 -26.47 -0.68
C ASN A 58 0.01 -25.40 -1.66
N LEU A 59 0.21 -25.73 -2.94
CA LEU A 59 0.66 -24.78 -3.96
C LEU A 59 -0.30 -23.59 -4.10
N TYR A 60 -1.61 -23.87 -4.09
CA TYR A 60 -2.64 -22.84 -4.10
C TYR A 60 -2.56 -21.95 -2.85
N GLY A 61 -2.39 -22.55 -1.68
CA GLY A 61 -2.22 -21.82 -0.42
C GLY A 61 -0.97 -20.92 -0.41
N GLU A 62 0.17 -21.43 -0.87
CA GLU A 62 1.42 -20.67 -0.98
C GLU A 62 1.29 -19.50 -1.96
N THR A 63 0.59 -19.70 -3.07
CA THR A 63 0.32 -18.65 -4.06
C THR A 63 -0.50 -17.51 -3.46
N LEU A 64 -1.51 -17.84 -2.66
CA LEU A 64 -2.33 -16.84 -1.97
C LEU A 64 -1.57 -16.11 -0.86
N ASP A 65 -0.69 -16.79 -0.13
CA ASP A 65 0.22 -16.14 0.83
C ASP A 65 1.19 -15.19 0.14
N PHE A 66 1.71 -15.59 -1.03
CA PHE A 66 2.56 -14.73 -1.85
C PHE A 66 1.80 -13.48 -2.30
N ALA A 67 0.59 -13.64 -2.83
CA ALA A 67 -0.26 -12.51 -3.26
C ALA A 67 -0.54 -11.54 -2.11
N ASN A 68 -0.89 -12.07 -0.92
CA ASN A 68 -1.09 -11.26 0.28
C ASN A 68 0.17 -10.46 0.66
N ARG A 69 1.34 -11.09 0.66
CA ARG A 69 2.61 -10.43 0.99
C ARG A 69 2.97 -9.31 0.02
N VAL A 70 2.84 -9.56 -1.29
CA VAL A 70 3.13 -8.54 -2.32
C VAL A 70 2.19 -7.34 -2.15
N MET A 71 0.90 -7.59 -1.99
CA MET A 71 -0.10 -6.53 -1.86
C MET A 71 0.08 -5.71 -0.58
N THR A 72 0.46 -6.34 0.52
CA THR A 72 0.77 -5.65 1.78
C THR A 72 2.05 -4.82 1.67
N LYS A 73 3.07 -5.33 0.97
CA LYS A 73 4.30 -4.58 0.70
C LYS A 73 4.05 -3.34 -0.16
N ASP A 74 3.18 -3.44 -1.15
CA ASP A 74 2.80 -2.30 -1.98
C ASP A 74 2.02 -1.25 -1.15
N ALA A 75 1.14 -1.70 -0.26
CA ALA A 75 0.45 -0.82 0.70
C ALA A 75 1.46 -0.08 1.60
N ASP A 76 2.44 -0.78 2.17
CA ASP A 76 3.51 -0.16 2.98
C ASP A 76 4.31 0.87 2.18
N SER A 77 4.54 0.61 0.89
CA SER A 77 5.26 1.52 0.00
C SER A 77 4.46 2.80 -0.26
N LEU A 78 3.12 2.71 -0.37
CA LEU A 78 2.24 3.88 -0.47
C LEU A 78 2.26 4.72 0.81
N VAL A 79 2.27 4.09 1.99
CA VAL A 79 2.39 4.79 3.28
C VAL A 79 3.74 5.53 3.36
N GLN A 80 4.83 4.87 2.96
CA GLN A 80 6.16 5.49 2.95
C GLN A 80 6.23 6.67 1.96
N ALA A 81 5.59 6.55 0.79
CA ALA A 81 5.51 7.62 -0.18
C ALA A 81 4.73 8.82 0.37
N ALA A 82 3.56 8.58 0.98
CA ALA A 82 2.74 9.63 1.61
C ALA A 82 3.55 10.42 2.67
N GLU A 83 4.29 9.70 3.51
CA GLU A 83 5.14 10.29 4.54
C GLU A 83 6.30 11.10 3.93
N ALA A 84 6.91 10.61 2.84
CA ALA A 84 7.96 11.33 2.12
C ALA A 84 7.45 12.66 1.52
N TYR A 85 6.24 12.66 0.94
CA TYR A 85 5.60 13.87 0.43
C TYR A 85 5.31 14.87 1.56
N ARG A 86 4.72 14.42 2.67
CA ARG A 86 4.48 15.26 3.86
C ARG A 86 5.75 15.91 4.39
N ARG A 87 6.85 15.16 4.49
CA ARG A 87 8.14 15.70 4.95
C ARG A 87 8.68 16.75 3.99
N THR A 88 8.57 16.51 2.69
CA THR A 88 9.02 17.45 1.66
C THR A 88 8.23 18.76 1.74
N ASP A 89 6.90 18.68 1.84
CA ASP A 89 6.02 19.84 1.98
C ASP A 89 6.31 20.63 3.26
N THR A 90 6.47 19.94 4.39
CA THR A 90 6.81 20.58 5.68
C THR A 90 8.15 21.31 5.59
N SER A 91 9.19 20.66 5.05
CA SER A 91 10.52 21.26 4.90
C SER A 91 10.53 22.45 3.91
N SER A 92 9.62 22.46 2.96
CA SER A 92 9.48 23.54 1.98
C SER A 92 8.74 24.72 2.61
N GLY A 93 7.68 24.46 3.37
CA GLY A 93 6.96 25.47 4.15
C GLY A 93 7.85 26.15 5.20
N GLU A 94 8.66 25.39 5.93
CA GLU A 94 9.63 25.95 6.88
C GLU A 94 10.64 26.87 6.20
N ARG A 95 11.18 26.47 5.03
CA ARG A 95 12.10 27.29 4.24
C ARG A 95 11.44 28.57 3.74
N LEU A 96 10.20 28.50 3.26
CA LEU A 96 9.44 29.68 2.83
C LEU A 96 9.18 30.64 3.99
N ASN A 97 8.79 30.12 5.16
CA ASN A 97 8.60 30.94 6.37
C ASN A 97 9.90 31.64 6.80
N LEU A 98 11.05 30.96 6.72
CA LEU A 98 12.35 31.56 7.02
C LEU A 98 12.70 32.69 6.03
N ILE A 99 12.38 32.52 4.75
CA ILE A 99 12.57 33.55 3.73
C ILE A 99 11.65 34.75 3.99
N GLU A 100 10.37 34.51 4.30
CA GLU A 100 9.41 35.57 4.65
C GLU A 100 9.85 36.35 5.90
N GLN A 101 10.31 35.65 6.94
CA GLN A 101 10.86 36.28 8.14
C GLN A 101 12.10 37.12 7.81
N GLY A 102 13.03 36.60 7.00
CA GLY A 102 14.20 37.34 6.53
C GLY A 102 13.83 38.61 5.76
N LEU A 103 12.86 38.51 4.83
CA LEU A 103 12.35 39.66 4.08
C LEU A 103 11.72 40.72 4.98
N ASN A 104 10.94 40.30 5.99
CA ASN A 104 10.28 41.21 6.94
C ASN A 104 11.26 41.89 7.92
N THR A 105 12.45 41.35 8.12
CA THR A 105 13.48 41.93 8.99
C THR A 105 14.41 42.93 8.31
N LEU A 106 14.32 43.12 6.99
CA LEU A 106 15.10 44.12 6.25
C LEU A 106 14.45 45.52 6.41
N PRO A 107 15.12 46.50 7.04
CA PRO A 107 14.59 47.85 7.13
C PRO A 107 14.75 48.53 5.76
N GLY A 108 13.63 48.69 5.04
CA GLY A 108 13.56 49.58 3.87
C GLY A 108 12.96 49.03 2.57
N VAL A 109 12.41 47.81 2.52
CA VAL A 109 11.69 47.36 1.31
C VAL A 109 10.20 47.67 1.45
N THR A 110 9.81 48.89 1.07
CA THR A 110 8.44 49.14 0.63
C THR A 110 8.16 48.26 -0.58
N VAL A 111 7.34 47.22 -0.41
CA VAL A 111 6.71 46.52 -1.53
C VAL A 111 5.70 47.49 -2.13
N ALA A 112 6.19 48.35 -3.03
CA ALA A 112 5.36 49.11 -3.93
C ALA A 112 4.79 48.14 -4.97
N GLY A 113 3.69 47.47 -4.59
CA GLY A 113 2.83 46.77 -5.53
C GLY A 113 2.17 47.78 -6.48
N GLY A 114 2.89 48.22 -7.49
CA GLY A 114 2.31 48.70 -8.75
C GLY A 114 2.02 47.48 -9.63
N GLY A 115 0.92 47.40 -10.36
CA GLY A 115 -0.22 48.29 -10.51
C GLY A 115 -1.28 47.58 -11.36
N ARG A 116 -2.53 47.97 -11.13
CA ARG A 116 -3.74 47.79 -11.97
C ARG A 116 -4.06 46.39 -12.47
#